data_AF-A0A7X6U0Y5-F1
#
_entry.id   AF-A0A7X6U0Y5-F1
#
_cell.length_a   1.000
_cell.length_b   1.000
_cell.length_c   1.000
_cell.angle_alpha   90.00
_cell.angle_beta   90.00
_cell.angle_gamma   90.00
#
_symmetry.space_group_name_H-M   'P 1'
#
loop_
_entity.id
_entity.type
_entity.pdbx_description
1 polymer ?
#
loop_
_entity_poly.entity_id
_entity_poly.type
_entity_poly.pdbx_seq_one_letter_code
_entity_poly.pdbx_strand_id
1 'polypeptide(L)'
;MKNFFDSKRPAIWITATVAAAAVVPAVILLKKSRQPKLLFDQPYFVGEIVYQAPFYSFFCTPETAPLFRLSGDLELHSKGDMGGQKDEAGWVKLGSMREFVLDQDHFDNLFFTGKEREIARIRRRNARAWRLDISQDQKEVFYYLLQQKNGQILLAYGYHADGHKGPESRSSIIRWLFRLSPSTPD
;
A
#
# COMPACT_ATOMS: atom_id res chain seq x y z
N MET A 1 10.00 -24.20 -45.89
CA MET A 1 10.23 -23.85 -44.47
C MET A 1 11.61 -24.34 -44.08
N LYS A 2 12.44 -23.44 -43.54
CA LYS A 2 13.90 -23.60 -43.36
C LYS A 2 14.17 -24.29 -42.03
N ASN A 3 14.86 -25.44 -42.04
CA ASN A 3 15.23 -26.18 -40.82
C ASN A 3 16.22 -25.34 -40.00
N PHE A 4 15.85 -25.00 -38.76
CA PHE A 4 16.64 -24.14 -37.85
C PHE A 4 17.69 -24.91 -37.02
N PHE A 5 17.97 -26.18 -37.32
CA PHE A 5 18.97 -26.97 -36.60
C PHE A 5 20.06 -27.46 -37.56
N ASP A 6 20.98 -26.55 -37.92
CA ASP A 6 22.25 -26.93 -38.54
C ASP A 6 23.25 -27.23 -37.41
N SER A 7 23.37 -28.51 -37.07
CA SER A 7 24.13 -28.99 -35.91
C SER A 7 25.61 -29.18 -36.24
N LYS A 8 26.43 -28.15 -36.05
CA LYS A 8 27.91 -28.30 -36.11
C LYS A 8 28.64 -28.12 -34.79
N ARG A 9 27.98 -27.70 -33.69
CA ARG A 9 28.64 -27.53 -32.37
C ARG A 9 27.67 -27.81 -31.20
N PRO A 10 27.37 -29.08 -30.88
CA PRO A 10 26.42 -29.43 -29.82
C PRO A 10 26.86 -28.91 -28.44
N ALA A 11 28.17 -28.81 -28.17
CA ALA A 11 28.71 -28.34 -26.90
C ALA A 11 28.33 -26.89 -26.54
N ILE A 12 28.24 -26.00 -27.54
CA ILE A 12 27.92 -24.58 -27.32
C ILE A 12 26.43 -24.41 -26.96
N TRP A 13 25.56 -25.21 -27.59
CA TRP A 13 24.12 -25.18 -27.32
C TRP A 13 23.79 -25.69 -25.93
N ILE A 14 24.49 -26.73 -25.46
CA ILE A 14 24.32 -27.29 -24.12
C ILE A 14 24.79 -26.30 -23.05
N THR A 15 25.96 -25.65 -23.24
CA THR A 15 26.44 -24.63 -22.28
C THR A 15 25.49 -23.42 -22.24
N ALA A 16 24.95 -22.98 -23.38
CA ALA A 16 23.99 -21.90 -23.42
C ALA A 16 22.66 -22.25 -22.69
N THR A 17 22.17 -23.48 -22.81
CA THR A 17 20.94 -23.91 -22.11
C THR A 17 21.14 -24.04 -20.61
N VAL A 18 22.27 -24.61 -20.17
CA VAL A 18 22.60 -24.74 -18.74
C VAL A 18 22.83 -23.36 -18.10
N ALA A 19 23.53 -22.46 -18.78
CA ALA A 19 23.73 -21.09 -18.31
C ALA A 19 22.39 -20.33 -18.21
N ALA A 20 21.51 -20.44 -19.21
CA ALA A 20 20.18 -19.85 -19.14
C ALA A 20 19.34 -20.46 -18.00
N ALA A 21 19.42 -21.77 -17.78
CA ALA A 21 18.72 -22.46 -16.70
C ALA A 21 19.21 -22.07 -15.30
N ALA A 22 20.47 -21.64 -15.15
CA ALA A 22 21.02 -21.15 -13.88
C ALA A 22 20.73 -19.65 -13.64
N VAL A 23 20.77 -18.83 -14.70
CA VAL A 23 20.59 -17.38 -14.61
C VAL A 23 19.13 -17.00 -14.36
N VAL A 24 18.17 -17.68 -14.98
CA VAL A 24 16.74 -17.37 -14.83
C VAL A 24 16.25 -17.51 -13.37
N PRO A 25 16.51 -18.63 -12.65
CA PRO A 25 16.15 -18.76 -11.24
C PRO A 25 16.85 -17.72 -10.35
N ALA A 26 18.13 -17.42 -10.61
CA ALA A 26 18.89 -16.43 -9.84
C ALA A 26 18.29 -15.02 -9.99
N VAL A 27 17.89 -14.62 -11.20
CA VAL A 27 17.23 -13.34 -11.46
C VAL A 27 15.82 -13.29 -10.84
N ILE A 28 15.08 -14.41 -10.84
CA ILE A 28 13.78 -14.52 -10.17
C ILE A 28 13.92 -14.40 -8.64
N LEU A 29 14.94 -15.04 -8.05
CA LEU A 29 15.24 -14.97 -6.62
C LEU A 29 15.68 -13.55 -6.20
N LEU A 30 16.55 -12.90 -7.00
CA LEU A 30 16.95 -11.51 -6.74
C LEU A 30 15.78 -10.52 -6.84
N LYS A 31 14.82 -10.75 -7.75
CA LYS A 31 13.61 -9.92 -7.82
C LYS A 31 12.68 -10.14 -6.64
N LYS A 32 12.66 -11.34 -6.04
CA LYS A 32 11.85 -11.66 -4.86
C LYS A 32 12.37 -11.00 -3.58
N SER A 33 13.68 -10.78 -3.46
CA SER A 33 14.28 -10.16 -2.25
C SER A 33 14.18 -8.63 -2.19
N ARG A 34 13.88 -7.95 -3.32
CA ARG A 34 13.77 -6.49 -3.41
C ARG A 34 12.38 -5.94 -3.17
N GLN A 35 11.45 -6.72 -2.63
CA GLN A 35 10.15 -6.20 -2.19
C GLN A 35 10.35 -5.53 -0.83
N PRO A 36 10.21 -4.19 -0.70
CA PRO A 36 10.14 -3.57 0.61
C PRO A 36 9.15 -4.31 1.49
N LYS A 37 9.70 -4.92 2.55
CA LYS A 37 8.93 -5.58 3.58
C LYS A 37 8.37 -4.48 4.48
N LEU A 38 7.18 -4.70 5.02
CA LEU A 38 6.68 -3.89 6.13
C LEU A 38 7.73 -3.93 7.24
N LEU A 39 8.21 -2.75 7.63
CA LEU A 39 9.18 -2.53 8.69
C LEU A 39 8.36 -2.24 9.94
N PHE A 40 8.32 -3.24 10.81
CA PHE A 40 7.65 -3.12 12.09
C PHE A 40 8.48 -2.24 13.03
N ASP A 41 7.78 -1.55 13.91
CA ASP A 41 8.31 -0.69 14.98
C ASP A 41 9.12 0.53 14.52
N GLN A 42 9.22 0.74 13.20
CA GLN A 42 9.79 1.94 12.61
C GLN A 42 8.71 2.95 12.25
N PRO A 43 8.96 4.26 12.46
CA PRO A 43 8.06 5.28 11.97
C PRO A 43 8.11 5.37 10.44
N TYR A 44 6.94 5.63 9.88
CA TYR A 44 6.72 5.97 8.49
C TYR A 44 6.25 7.41 8.42
N PHE A 45 6.83 8.17 7.50
CA PHE A 45 6.31 9.46 7.10
C PHE A 45 5.52 9.34 5.80
N VAL A 46 4.60 10.28 5.58
CA VAL A 46 3.94 10.43 4.29
C VAL A 46 4.91 11.08 3.33
N GLY A 47 5.39 10.33 2.33
CA GLY A 47 6.30 10.85 1.32
C GLY A 47 5.59 11.46 0.11
N GLU A 48 4.35 11.04 -0.17
CA GLU A 48 3.54 11.57 -1.27
C GLU A 48 2.04 11.42 -0.95
N ILE A 49 1.26 12.43 -1.35
CA ILE A 49 -0.21 12.38 -1.36
C ILE A 49 -0.64 11.85 -2.73
N VAL A 50 -0.88 10.54 -2.83
CA VAL A 50 -1.26 9.85 -4.08
C VAL A 50 -2.68 10.23 -4.52
N TYR A 51 -3.56 10.43 -3.55
CA TYR A 51 -4.92 10.91 -3.79
C TYR A 51 -5.40 11.77 -2.63
N GLN A 52 -6.17 12.80 -2.97
CA GLN A 52 -6.95 13.58 -2.04
C GLN A 52 -8.33 13.86 -2.67
N ALA A 53 -9.39 13.67 -1.88
CA ALA A 53 -10.75 13.95 -2.31
C ALA A 53 -10.94 15.45 -2.65
N PRO A 54 -11.51 15.79 -3.82
CA PRO A 54 -11.46 17.14 -4.38
C PRO A 54 -12.49 18.12 -3.79
N PHE A 55 -13.49 17.62 -3.05
CA PHE A 55 -14.59 18.41 -2.52
C PHE A 55 -14.35 18.95 -1.10
N TYR A 56 -13.13 18.82 -0.58
CA TYR A 56 -12.73 19.34 0.72
C TYR A 56 -11.87 20.60 0.59
N SER A 57 -12.12 21.59 1.46
CA SER A 57 -11.33 22.83 1.54
C SER A 57 -9.97 22.63 2.21
N PHE A 58 -9.83 21.61 3.05
CA PHE A 58 -8.56 21.29 3.73
C PHE A 58 -7.69 20.37 2.87
N PHE A 59 -6.43 20.77 2.70
CA PHE A 59 -5.40 20.03 1.96
C PHE A 59 -4.32 19.51 2.90
N CYS A 60 -4.06 18.21 2.83
CA CYS A 60 -2.96 17.58 3.55
C CYS A 60 -1.71 17.65 2.68
N THR A 61 -0.58 18.00 3.28
CA THR A 61 0.74 17.92 2.64
C THR A 61 1.61 16.86 3.35
N PRO A 62 2.66 16.33 2.73
CA PRO A 62 3.62 15.44 3.39
C PRO A 62 4.14 15.97 4.74
N GLU A 63 4.35 17.28 4.84
CA GLU A 63 4.91 17.94 6.03
C GLU A 63 3.91 17.98 7.19
N THR A 64 2.63 18.21 6.86
CA THR A 64 1.50 18.36 7.80
C THR A 64 0.73 17.05 8.05
N ALA A 65 1.11 15.97 7.35
CA ALA A 65 0.51 14.66 7.55
C ALA A 65 1.02 14.00 8.85
N PRO A 66 0.21 13.10 9.45
CA PRO A 66 0.64 12.30 10.59
C PRO A 66 1.82 11.39 10.25
N LEU A 67 2.58 11.03 11.29
CA LEU A 67 3.47 9.86 11.21
C LEU A 67 2.68 8.61 11.55
N PHE A 68 3.05 7.49 10.94
CA PHE A 68 2.44 6.19 11.19
C PHE A 68 3.48 5.20 11.67
N ARG A 69 3.07 4.22 12.46
CA ARG A 69 3.92 3.08 12.85
C ARG A 69 3.05 1.85 12.89
N LEU A 70 3.62 0.72 12.51
CA LEU A 70 3.01 -0.59 12.66
C LEU A 70 3.81 -1.38 13.69
N SER A 71 3.16 -1.87 14.75
CA SER A 71 3.77 -2.82 15.66
C SER A 71 3.77 -4.24 15.07
N GLY A 72 4.56 -5.15 15.66
CA GLY A 72 4.68 -6.55 15.21
C GLY A 72 3.35 -7.30 14.99
N ASP A 73 2.30 -6.91 15.72
CA ASP A 73 0.95 -7.50 15.61
C ASP A 73 0.04 -6.75 14.61
N LEU A 74 0.63 -5.96 13.70
CA LEU A 74 -0.08 -5.08 12.76
C LEU A 74 -0.98 -4.06 13.46
N GLU A 75 -0.58 -3.58 14.64
CA GLU A 75 -1.27 -2.47 15.29
C GLU A 75 -0.82 -1.15 14.69
N LEU A 76 -1.78 -0.39 14.16
CA LEU A 76 -1.54 0.91 13.59
C LEU A 76 -1.52 1.95 14.70
N HIS A 77 -0.42 2.70 14.77
CA HIS A 77 -0.28 3.87 15.61
C HIS A 77 -0.10 5.11 14.73
N SER A 78 -0.60 6.25 15.19
CA SER A 78 -0.34 7.55 14.58
C SER A 78 0.28 8.54 15.58
N LYS A 79 1.07 9.47 15.07
CA LYS A 79 1.57 10.63 15.83
C LYS A 79 1.19 11.90 15.08
N GLY A 80 0.46 12.78 15.76
CA GLY A 80 -0.15 13.97 15.17
C GLY A 80 -1.51 13.68 14.52
N ASP A 81 -2.24 14.76 14.22
CA ASP A 81 -3.52 14.72 13.53
C ASP A 81 -3.39 15.15 12.07
N MET A 82 -4.41 14.83 11.26
CA MET A 82 -4.49 15.27 9.87
C MET A 82 -4.54 16.81 9.81
N GLY A 83 -3.42 17.44 9.44
CA GLY A 83 -3.28 18.91 9.41
C GLY A 83 -2.80 19.55 10.72
N GLY A 84 -2.40 18.75 11.71
CA GLY A 84 -1.89 19.21 12.99
C GLY A 84 -0.36 19.14 13.10
N GLN A 85 0.18 19.62 14.22
CA GLN A 85 1.61 19.51 14.52
C GLN A 85 1.95 18.09 15.02
N LYS A 86 2.83 17.39 14.31
CA LYS A 86 3.27 16.02 14.65
C LYS A 86 4.37 15.97 15.73
N ASP A 87 5.04 17.09 15.99
CA ASP A 87 6.22 17.12 16.86
C ASP A 87 5.86 17.13 18.35
N GLU A 88 4.74 17.76 18.71
CA GLU A 88 4.23 17.87 20.08
C GLU A 88 3.31 16.71 20.51
N ALA A 89 2.84 15.89 19.56
CA ALA A 89 1.89 14.82 19.82
C ALA A 89 2.56 13.54 20.34
N GLY A 90 1.90 12.79 21.23
CA GLY A 90 2.29 11.42 21.56
C GLY A 90 1.93 10.42 20.46
N TRP A 91 2.51 9.22 20.49
CA TRP A 91 2.01 8.11 19.69
C TRP A 91 0.68 7.62 20.27
N VAL A 92 -0.34 7.54 19.43
CA VAL A 92 -1.68 7.06 19.79
C VAL A 92 -1.96 5.75 19.06
N LYS A 93 -2.46 4.76 19.78
CA LYS A 93 -2.89 3.49 19.21
C LYS A 93 -4.25 3.64 18.54
N LEU A 94 -4.31 3.35 17.24
CA LEU A 94 -5.56 3.37 16.48
C LEU A 94 -6.27 2.01 16.50
N GLY A 95 -5.52 0.92 16.46
CA GLY A 95 -6.07 -0.44 16.57
C GLY A 95 -5.32 -1.48 15.73
N SER A 96 -5.74 -2.73 15.81
CA SER A 96 -5.12 -3.85 15.11
C SER A 96 -5.72 -4.03 13.72
N MET A 97 -4.88 -4.01 12.68
CA MET A 97 -5.33 -4.20 11.31
C MET A 97 -5.55 -5.69 11.00
N ARG A 98 -6.57 -6.01 10.20
CA ARG A 98 -6.88 -7.38 9.77
C ARG A 98 -6.68 -7.52 8.27
N GLU A 99 -6.21 -8.68 7.82
CA GLU A 99 -6.05 -8.94 6.39
C GLU A 99 -7.39 -8.78 5.68
N PHE A 100 -7.37 -8.12 4.52
CA PHE A 100 -8.57 -7.77 3.77
C PHE A 100 -8.35 -8.01 2.28
N VAL A 101 -9.34 -8.60 1.62
CA VAL A 101 -9.29 -8.83 0.18
C VAL A 101 -9.86 -7.61 -0.52
N LEU A 102 -9.04 -6.91 -1.30
CA LEU A 102 -9.51 -5.78 -2.08
C LEU A 102 -10.33 -6.26 -3.28
N ASP A 103 -11.51 -5.69 -3.44
CA ASP A 103 -12.31 -5.75 -4.66
C ASP A 103 -12.71 -4.35 -5.11
N GLN A 104 -13.52 -4.28 -6.17
CA GLN A 104 -13.92 -3.01 -6.74
C GLN A 104 -14.87 -2.24 -5.81
N ASP A 105 -15.78 -2.94 -5.12
CA ASP A 105 -16.84 -2.31 -4.33
C ASP A 105 -16.31 -1.76 -3.01
N HIS A 106 -15.41 -2.50 -2.38
CA HIS A 106 -14.83 -2.14 -1.09
C HIS A 106 -13.59 -1.24 -1.20
N PHE A 107 -13.07 -0.98 -2.41
CA PHE A 107 -11.89 -0.12 -2.59
C PHE A 107 -12.01 0.86 -3.75
N ASP A 108 -12.18 0.39 -4.99
CA ASP A 108 -12.11 1.28 -6.16
C ASP A 108 -13.23 2.33 -6.16
N ASN A 109 -14.44 1.91 -5.83
CA ASN A 109 -15.64 2.75 -5.82
C ASN A 109 -15.66 3.77 -4.68
N LEU A 110 -14.71 3.68 -3.73
CA LEU A 110 -14.62 4.61 -2.61
C LEU A 110 -13.89 5.92 -2.96
N PHE A 111 -13.34 6.03 -4.18
CA PHE A 111 -12.61 7.20 -4.66
C PHE A 111 -13.45 8.06 -5.60
N PHE A 112 -13.41 9.37 -5.39
CA PHE A 112 -14.00 10.36 -6.30
C PHE A 112 -12.88 11.07 -7.05
N THR A 113 -12.55 10.58 -8.23
CA THR A 113 -11.33 11.02 -8.93
C THR A 113 -11.46 11.16 -10.44
N GLY A 114 -12.41 10.51 -11.11
CA GLY A 114 -12.41 10.44 -12.58
C GLY A 114 -11.19 9.69 -13.16
N LYS A 115 -10.46 8.96 -12.30
CA LYS A 115 -9.23 8.21 -12.61
C LYS A 115 -9.39 6.73 -12.22
N GLU A 116 -10.53 6.15 -12.55
CA GLU A 116 -10.93 4.78 -12.17
C GLU A 116 -9.89 3.75 -12.62
N ARG A 117 -9.26 3.98 -13.79
CA ARG A 117 -8.20 3.10 -14.32
C ARG A 117 -6.94 3.10 -13.44
N GLU A 118 -6.59 4.23 -12.83
CA GLU A 118 -5.42 4.35 -11.96
C GLU A 118 -5.70 3.68 -10.61
N ILE A 119 -6.86 3.92 -10.02
CA ILE A 119 -7.29 3.27 -8.76
C ILE A 119 -7.37 1.76 -8.93
N ALA A 120 -8.03 1.27 -9.99
CA ALA A 120 -8.11 -0.15 -10.27
C ALA A 120 -6.72 -0.77 -10.53
N ARG A 121 -5.75 0.02 -11.02
CA ARG A 121 -4.36 -0.42 -11.18
C ARG A 121 -3.67 -0.61 -9.83
N ILE A 122 -3.91 0.27 -8.85
CA ILE A 122 -3.40 0.13 -7.48
C ILE A 122 -3.92 -1.17 -6.86
N ARG A 123 -5.24 -1.44 -6.99
CA ARG A 123 -5.83 -2.70 -6.52
C ARG A 123 -5.23 -3.93 -7.20
N ARG A 124 -5.17 -3.96 -8.55
CA ARG A 124 -4.62 -5.12 -9.30
C ARG A 124 -3.13 -5.38 -9.02
N ARG A 125 -2.39 -4.32 -8.70
CA ARG A 125 -0.95 -4.40 -8.36
C ARG A 125 -0.71 -4.58 -6.86
N ASN A 126 -1.74 -4.65 -6.05
CA ASN A 126 -1.63 -4.97 -4.64
C ASN A 126 -1.18 -6.43 -4.44
N ALA A 127 -0.28 -6.66 -3.50
CA ALA A 127 0.15 -7.99 -3.08
C ALA A 127 -0.62 -8.44 -1.83
N ARG A 128 -0.77 -7.54 -0.85
CA ARG A 128 -1.50 -7.78 0.41
C ARG A 128 -2.15 -6.50 0.88
N ALA A 129 -3.31 -6.60 1.53
CA ALA A 129 -3.98 -5.48 2.14
C ALA A 129 -4.46 -5.83 3.53
N TRP A 130 -4.51 -4.81 4.38
CA TRP A 130 -5.12 -4.88 5.69
C TRP A 130 -6.08 -3.71 5.87
N ARG A 131 -7.13 -3.92 6.66
CA ARG A 131 -8.13 -2.92 7.00
C ARG A 131 -8.23 -2.78 8.51
N LEU A 132 -8.43 -1.55 8.95
CA LEU A 132 -8.81 -1.20 10.32
C LEU A 132 -10.01 -0.28 10.26
N ASP A 133 -11.09 -0.66 10.92
CA ASP A 133 -12.28 0.18 11.13
C ASP A 133 -12.26 0.69 12.57
N ILE A 134 -12.51 1.98 12.74
CA ILE A 134 -12.50 2.67 14.04
C ILE A 134 -13.86 3.35 14.21
N SER A 135 -14.56 2.94 15.25
CA SER A 135 -15.83 3.52 15.69
C SER A 135 -15.65 4.05 17.11
N GLN A 136 -15.14 5.28 17.24
CA GLN A 136 -14.98 5.97 18.53
C GLN A 136 -15.46 7.41 18.42
N ASP A 137 -16.11 7.92 19.48
CA ASP A 137 -16.54 9.32 19.59
C ASP A 137 -17.29 9.86 18.37
N GLN A 138 -18.22 9.05 17.83
CA GLN A 138 -19.02 9.36 16.62
C GLN A 138 -18.20 9.52 15.33
N LYS A 139 -16.90 9.23 15.35
CA LYS A 139 -16.07 9.12 14.15
C LYS A 139 -16.08 7.66 13.69
N GLU A 140 -16.67 7.44 12.53
CA GLU A 140 -16.68 6.16 11.83
C GLU A 140 -15.63 6.23 10.72
N VAL A 141 -14.37 6.00 11.06
CA VAL A 141 -13.23 6.11 10.14
C VAL A 141 -12.61 4.75 9.86
N PHE A 142 -11.97 4.61 8.72
CA PHE A 142 -11.24 3.39 8.38
C PHE A 142 -9.91 3.68 7.71
N TYR A 143 -9.01 2.71 7.84
CA TYR A 143 -7.71 2.71 7.20
C TYR A 143 -7.54 1.47 6.34
N TYR A 144 -6.93 1.65 5.18
CA TYR A 144 -6.35 0.56 4.41
C TYR A 144 -4.84 0.66 4.41
N LEU A 145 -4.14 -0.42 4.73
CA LEU A 145 -2.71 -0.56 4.52
C LEU A 145 -2.50 -1.49 3.33
N LEU A 146 -1.82 -1.00 2.30
CA LEU A 146 -1.61 -1.72 1.04
C LEU A 146 -0.13 -1.96 0.84
N GLN A 147 0.26 -3.23 0.68
CA GLN A 147 1.59 -3.59 0.20
C GLN A 147 1.51 -3.93 -1.29
N GLN A 148 2.06 -3.06 -2.12
CA GLN A 148 2.10 -3.24 -3.58
C GLN A 148 3.11 -4.33 -3.98
N LYS A 149 2.93 -4.94 -5.16
CA LYS A 149 3.84 -5.94 -5.76
C LYS A 149 5.22 -5.40 -6.16
N ASN A 150 5.45 -4.10 -6.03
CA ASN A 150 6.76 -3.47 -6.14
C ASN A 150 7.32 -3.07 -4.76
N GLY A 151 6.64 -3.49 -3.69
CA GLY A 151 6.89 -3.19 -2.28
C GLY A 151 6.57 -1.77 -1.82
N GLN A 152 6.00 -0.90 -2.67
CA GLN A 152 5.46 0.36 -2.16
C GLN A 152 4.40 0.10 -1.10
N ILE A 153 4.45 0.87 -0.01
CA ILE A 153 3.44 0.84 1.05
C ILE A 153 2.53 2.05 0.86
N LEU A 154 1.23 1.81 0.73
CA LEU A 154 0.22 2.85 0.68
C LEU A 154 -0.67 2.77 1.92
N LEU A 155 -1.11 3.92 2.41
CA LEU A 155 -2.08 4.02 3.49
C LEU A 155 -3.26 4.88 3.04
N ALA A 156 -4.46 4.31 3.00
CA ALA A 156 -5.68 5.07 2.76
C ALA A 156 -6.32 5.45 4.09
N TYR A 157 -6.92 6.63 4.14
CA TYR A 157 -7.80 7.08 5.21
C TYR A 157 -9.16 7.45 4.62
N GLY A 158 -10.23 6.93 5.24
CA GLY A 158 -11.59 7.19 4.84
C GLY A 158 -12.56 7.21 6.02
N TYR A 159 -13.82 7.45 5.73
CA TYR A 159 -14.90 7.45 6.72
C TYR A 159 -16.20 6.91 6.13
N HIS A 160 -17.08 6.44 7.00
CA HIS A 160 -18.43 6.00 6.69
C HIS A 160 -19.39 7.17 6.86
N ALA A 161 -20.07 7.57 5.79
CA ALA A 161 -20.98 8.71 5.78
C ALA A 161 -22.43 8.35 6.14
N ASP A 162 -22.77 7.07 6.19
CA ASP A 162 -24.12 6.56 6.44
C ASP A 162 -24.34 6.03 7.87
N GLY A 163 -23.35 6.18 8.75
CA GLY A 163 -23.42 5.66 10.13
C GLY A 163 -23.39 4.13 10.24
N HIS A 164 -23.24 3.41 9.13
CA HIS A 164 -22.97 1.97 9.16
C HIS A 164 -21.51 1.72 9.51
N LYS A 165 -21.27 0.67 10.30
CA LYS A 165 -19.95 0.31 10.79
C LYS A 165 -19.33 -0.76 9.92
N GLY A 166 -18.12 -0.50 9.42
CA GLY A 166 -17.32 -1.49 8.72
C GLY A 166 -17.54 -1.54 7.20
N PRO A 167 -16.94 -2.53 6.53
CA PRO A 167 -16.80 -2.54 5.07
C PRO A 167 -18.12 -2.61 4.30
N GLU A 168 -19.20 -3.09 4.93
CA GLU A 168 -20.53 -3.17 4.33
C GLU A 168 -21.25 -1.82 4.22
N SER A 169 -20.68 -0.75 4.78
CA SER A 169 -21.20 0.62 4.65
C SER A 169 -21.22 1.04 3.18
N ARG A 170 -22.42 1.39 2.70
CA ARG A 170 -22.67 1.74 1.29
C ARG A 170 -22.27 3.17 0.96
N SER A 171 -22.04 4.00 1.99
CA SER A 171 -21.61 5.39 1.85
C SER A 171 -20.22 5.59 2.45
N SER A 172 -19.29 4.71 2.12
CA SER A 172 -17.87 4.84 2.48
C SER A 172 -17.13 5.72 1.49
N ILE A 173 -16.24 6.59 1.97
CA ILE A 173 -15.43 7.47 1.12
C ILE A 173 -13.98 7.43 1.59
N ILE A 174 -13.06 7.20 0.66
CA ILE A 174 -11.63 7.43 0.91
C ILE A 174 -11.36 8.91 0.69
N ARG A 175 -10.81 9.58 1.70
CA ARG A 175 -10.45 11.00 1.65
C ARG A 175 -9.01 11.21 1.21
N TRP A 176 -8.12 10.32 1.65
CA TRP A 176 -6.70 10.38 1.30
C TRP A 176 -6.11 9.01 0.99
N LEU A 177 -5.15 8.99 0.07
CA LEU A 177 -4.23 7.87 -0.14
C LEU A 177 -2.81 8.40 -0.08
N PHE A 178 -2.01 7.84 0.81
CA PHE A 178 -0.63 8.23 1.04
C PHE A 178 0.31 7.16 0.50
N ARG A 179 1.48 7.58 0.00
CA ARG A 179 2.65 6.70 -0.09
C ARG A 179 3.48 6.89 1.17
N LEU A 180 3.70 5.80 1.89
CA LEU A 180 4.54 5.79 3.09
C LEU A 180 5.99 5.55 2.71
N SER A 181 6.87 6.27 3.40
CA SER A 181 8.32 6.09 3.34
C SER A 181 8.83 5.80 4.75
N PRO A 182 9.69 4.79 4.94
CA PRO A 182 10.27 4.54 6.25
C PRO A 182 11.18 5.71 6.61
N SER A 183 11.12 6.13 7.87
CA SER A 183 12.14 7.01 8.42
C SER A 183 13.46 6.24 8.41
N THR A 184 14.48 6.76 7.73
CA THR A 184 15.82 6.19 7.83
C THR A 184 16.24 6.25 9.30
N PRO A 185 16.73 5.15 9.91
CA PRO A 185 17.42 5.27 11.19
C PRO A 185 18.67 6.12 10.96
N ASP A 186 18.80 7.21 11.72
CA ASP A 186 20.04 7.97 11.85
C ASP A 186 21.17 7.09 12.41
#